data_AF-A0A6N7I8H2-F1
#
_entry.id   AF-A0A6N7I8H2-F1
#
_cell.length_a   1.000
_cell.length_b   1.000
_cell.length_c   1.000
_cell.angle_alpha   90.00
_cell.angle_beta   90.00
_cell.angle_gamma   90.00
#
_symmetry.space_group_name_H-M   'P 1'
#
loop_
_entity.id
_entity.type
_entity.pdbx_description
1 polymer ?
#
loop_
_entity_poly.entity_id
_entity_poly.type
_entity_poly.pdbx_seq_one_letter_code
_entity_poly.pdbx_strand_id
1 'polypeptide(L)'
;MALISDTDGGSFDSDTSFDRAVGPMQFLPGTWRAVGADGNDDGAADPGNLYDAALSAGRYLCAGPVNLNDPAQLRAAVYRYNQSSSYVDLVLALAAAYRNGGEPTGPIVAAGRPPKPLDGDLPPATVGRPPAAEPGASSSPSTGRGSPSGGSPSDSSSPTGSPGKPSTSPSPPSPSPPSPTPPSPTPPSPTPSPTPSPPTVVALSPDAGPTGPTGTKVTISGSGLRKANASFGGVPAATRSASDGRLVVTAPNRDRVGQVAVKVTGPGGTATADGGYTYLPAITSIDPESVRRGGTVTVHGTGFGEDSTVGLTNPDTDTTVTRATDYASSKGTLTFVVPDDLRPGTYQLAATTDGVTGAPVSIKVTKA
;
A
#
# COMPACT_ATOMS: atom_id res chain seq x y z
N MET A 1 26.08 3.89 12.75
CA MET A 1 25.37 2.73 12.16
C MET A 1 26.11 1.47 12.58
N ALA A 2 25.40 0.36 12.80
CA ALA A 2 26.06 -0.94 12.90
C ALA A 2 26.44 -1.38 11.48
N LEU A 3 27.65 -1.89 11.28
CA LEU A 3 28.08 -2.52 10.04
C LEU A 3 27.70 -4.00 10.12
N ILE A 4 26.93 -4.47 9.15
CA ILE A 4 26.45 -5.85 9.09
C ILE A 4 27.09 -6.47 7.85
N SER A 5 27.85 -7.54 8.02
CA SER A 5 28.51 -8.24 6.90
C SER A 5 27.46 -8.79 5.93
N ASP A 6 27.79 -8.80 4.63
CA ASP A 6 26.95 -9.36 3.57
C ASP A 6 26.46 -10.78 3.90
N THR A 7 25.18 -11.06 3.64
CA THR A 7 24.56 -12.37 3.87
C THR A 7 23.89 -12.99 2.64
N ASP A 8 23.89 -12.30 1.50
CA ASP A 8 23.21 -12.74 0.27
C ASP A 8 24.00 -12.54 -1.03
N GLY A 9 25.25 -12.08 -0.94
CA GLY A 9 26.11 -11.84 -2.09
C GLY A 9 25.72 -10.60 -2.90
N GLY A 10 25.04 -9.63 -2.27
CA GLY A 10 24.51 -8.43 -2.91
C GLY A 10 23.23 -8.67 -3.73
N SER A 11 22.50 -9.76 -3.47
CA SER A 11 21.32 -10.13 -4.27
C SER A 11 20.15 -9.15 -4.10
N PHE A 12 19.97 -8.60 -2.89
CA PHE A 12 18.88 -7.68 -2.57
C PHE A 12 19.30 -6.20 -2.55
N ASP A 13 20.57 -5.89 -2.31
CA ASP A 13 21.04 -4.50 -2.16
C ASP A 13 22.26 -4.12 -3.03
N SER A 14 22.76 -5.06 -3.84
CA SER A 14 23.92 -4.87 -4.72
C SER A 14 25.23 -4.51 -4.01
N ASP A 15 25.35 -4.76 -2.70
CA ASP A 15 26.57 -4.55 -1.91
C ASP A 15 27.12 -5.90 -1.43
N THR A 16 28.27 -6.31 -1.98
CA THR A 16 28.88 -7.60 -1.65
C THR A 16 29.77 -7.54 -0.40
N SER A 17 29.81 -6.41 0.31
CA SER A 17 30.65 -6.20 1.50
C SER A 17 29.81 -6.09 2.76
N PHE A 18 28.66 -5.40 2.68
CA PHE A 18 27.79 -5.14 3.82
C PHE A 18 26.32 -5.16 3.43
N ASP A 19 25.49 -5.78 4.26
CA ASP A 19 24.05 -5.78 4.16
C ASP A 19 23.45 -4.39 4.49
N ARG A 20 22.54 -3.93 3.64
CA ARG A 20 21.74 -2.71 3.81
C ARG A 20 20.26 -3.03 3.88
N ALA A 21 19.52 -2.11 4.48
CA ALA A 21 18.06 -2.20 4.57
C ALA A 21 17.41 -2.12 3.18
N VAL A 22 16.54 -3.09 2.86
CA VAL A 22 15.78 -3.16 1.61
C VAL A 22 14.28 -3.02 1.84
N GLY A 23 13.60 -2.44 0.86
CA GLY A 23 12.14 -2.38 0.85
C GLY A 23 11.48 -1.41 1.83
N PRO A 24 10.15 -1.29 1.79
CA PRO A 24 9.40 -0.35 2.63
C PRO A 24 9.43 -0.68 4.12
N MET A 25 9.68 -1.95 4.47
CA MET A 25 9.85 -2.41 5.86
C MET A 25 11.32 -2.40 6.31
N GLN A 26 12.24 -2.01 5.43
CA GLN A 26 13.67 -1.81 5.73
C GLN A 26 14.41 -3.09 6.19
N PHE A 27 14.01 -4.28 5.72
CA PHE A 27 14.64 -5.55 6.11
C PHE A 27 16.11 -5.62 5.73
N LEU A 28 16.92 -6.25 6.58
CA LEU A 28 18.25 -6.69 6.17
C LEU A 28 18.12 -7.98 5.34
N PRO A 29 18.96 -8.20 4.31
CA PRO A 29 18.98 -9.43 3.52
C PRO A 29 18.96 -10.71 4.37
N GLY A 30 19.76 -10.76 5.45
CA GLY A 30 19.77 -11.91 6.36
C GLY A 30 18.45 -12.16 7.07
N THR A 31 17.78 -11.08 7.52
CA THR A 31 16.44 -11.18 8.12
C THR A 31 15.40 -11.57 7.06
N TRP A 32 15.49 -11.01 5.86
CA TRP A 32 14.59 -11.31 4.76
C TRP A 32 14.62 -12.80 4.38
N ARG A 33 15.81 -13.41 4.34
CA ARG A 33 15.95 -14.86 4.11
C ARG A 33 15.21 -15.71 5.15
N ALA A 34 15.07 -15.23 6.38
CA ALA A 34 14.42 -15.98 7.45
C ALA A 34 12.89 -15.82 7.48
N VAL A 35 12.37 -14.64 7.12
CA VAL A 35 10.93 -14.32 7.28
C VAL A 35 10.20 -13.92 5.99
N GLY A 36 10.92 -13.76 4.89
CA GLY A 36 10.40 -13.37 3.58
C GLY A 36 9.24 -14.27 3.15
N ALA A 37 8.14 -13.66 2.72
CA ALA A 37 6.93 -14.33 2.27
C ALA A 37 6.32 -13.61 1.07
N ASP A 38 5.75 -14.38 0.16
CA ASP A 38 4.88 -13.91 -0.91
C ASP A 38 3.52 -13.54 -0.30
N GLY A 39 3.21 -12.24 -0.27
CA GLY A 39 2.03 -11.67 0.39
C GLY A 39 0.90 -11.31 -0.56
N ASN A 40 1.17 -11.27 -1.87
CA ASN A 40 0.18 -11.08 -2.93
C ASN A 40 -0.11 -12.36 -3.74
N ASP A 41 0.46 -13.50 -3.34
CA ASP A 41 0.32 -14.81 -3.96
C ASP A 41 0.72 -14.83 -5.45
N ASP A 42 1.78 -14.07 -5.82
CA ASP A 42 2.26 -13.96 -7.21
C ASP A 42 3.38 -14.96 -7.58
N GLY A 43 3.83 -15.75 -6.61
CA GLY A 43 4.86 -16.77 -6.74
C GLY A 43 6.27 -16.30 -6.36
N ALA A 44 6.45 -15.04 -5.96
CA ALA A 44 7.74 -14.48 -5.55
C ALA A 44 7.65 -13.78 -4.19
N ALA A 45 8.70 -13.89 -3.38
CA ALA A 45 8.85 -13.08 -2.18
C ALA A 45 9.85 -11.94 -2.47
N ASP A 46 9.34 -10.74 -2.71
CA ASP A 46 10.11 -9.54 -3.04
C ASP A 46 10.13 -8.54 -1.87
N PRO A 47 11.31 -8.20 -1.29
CA PRO A 47 11.39 -7.21 -0.22
C PRO A 47 10.93 -5.82 -0.67
N GLY A 48 10.97 -5.51 -1.96
CA GLY A 48 10.46 -4.27 -2.54
C GLY A 48 8.94 -4.21 -2.67
N ASN A 49 8.24 -5.36 -2.64
CA ASN A 49 6.79 -5.44 -2.72
C ASN A 49 6.16 -5.16 -1.35
N LEU A 50 5.19 -4.24 -1.31
CA LEU A 50 4.55 -3.83 -0.06
C LEU A 50 3.76 -4.96 0.62
N TYR A 51 3.11 -5.84 -0.15
CA TYR A 51 2.33 -6.96 0.39
C TYR A 51 3.25 -7.99 1.05
N ASP A 52 4.32 -8.36 0.36
CA ASP A 52 5.34 -9.30 0.82
C ASP A 52 6.08 -8.77 2.05
N ALA A 53 6.49 -7.50 2.00
CA ALA A 53 7.16 -6.83 3.11
C ALA A 53 6.25 -6.75 4.34
N ALA A 54 4.96 -6.44 4.18
CA ALA A 54 4.01 -6.38 5.28
C ALA A 54 3.75 -7.76 5.90
N LEU A 55 3.56 -8.80 5.08
CA LEU A 55 3.41 -10.17 5.57
C LEU A 55 4.67 -10.64 6.32
N SER A 56 5.84 -10.35 5.77
CA SER A 56 7.14 -10.68 6.36
C SER A 56 7.35 -9.96 7.71
N ALA A 57 6.91 -8.71 7.84
CA ALA A 57 6.91 -7.99 9.12
C ALA A 57 6.00 -8.66 10.15
N GLY A 58 4.81 -9.13 9.75
CA GLY A 58 3.96 -9.95 10.60
C GLY A 58 4.66 -11.23 11.08
N ARG A 59 5.33 -11.95 10.18
CA ARG A 59 6.10 -13.16 10.51
C ARG A 59 7.26 -12.86 11.47
N TYR A 60 7.99 -11.76 11.26
CA TYR A 60 9.06 -11.32 12.16
C TYR A 60 8.53 -11.04 13.58
N LEU A 61 7.41 -10.33 13.69
CA LEU A 61 6.83 -9.99 15.00
C LEU A 61 6.34 -11.24 15.72
N CYS A 62 5.80 -12.22 14.99
CA CYS A 62 5.38 -13.52 15.51
C CYS A 62 6.54 -14.51 15.76
N ALA A 63 7.80 -14.16 15.45
CA ALA A 63 8.92 -15.06 15.62
C ALA A 63 9.19 -15.38 17.10
N GLY A 64 9.37 -16.67 17.41
CA GLY A 64 9.59 -17.19 18.77
C GLY A 64 8.31 -17.45 19.56
N PRO A 65 8.42 -17.83 20.85
CA PRO A 65 7.27 -18.12 21.71
C PRO A 65 6.62 -16.84 22.22
N VAL A 66 6.01 -16.06 21.32
CA VAL A 66 5.36 -14.77 21.65
C VAL A 66 3.85 -14.84 21.43
N ASN A 67 3.09 -14.27 22.35
CA ASN A 67 1.65 -14.04 22.19
C ASN A 67 1.40 -12.55 21.94
N LEU A 68 1.14 -12.17 20.68
CA LEU A 68 0.91 -10.76 20.31
C LEU A 68 -0.43 -10.19 20.81
N ASN A 69 -1.29 -11.01 21.42
CA ASN A 69 -2.47 -10.51 22.13
C ASN A 69 -2.13 -10.02 23.55
N ASP A 70 -0.98 -10.43 24.10
CA ASP A 70 -0.46 -9.90 25.36
C ASP A 70 0.23 -8.54 25.11
N PRO A 71 -0.22 -7.43 25.72
CA PRO A 71 0.35 -6.11 25.47
C PRO A 71 1.85 -5.99 25.79
N ALA A 72 2.35 -6.70 26.80
CA ALA A 72 3.75 -6.67 27.17
C ALA A 72 4.61 -7.43 26.15
N GLN A 73 4.13 -8.58 25.69
CA GLN A 73 4.84 -9.36 24.66
C GLN A 73 4.77 -8.69 23.28
N LEU A 74 3.65 -8.05 22.94
CA LEU A 74 3.52 -7.22 21.74
C LEU A 74 4.50 -6.04 21.75
N ARG A 75 4.60 -5.31 22.87
CA ARG A 75 5.60 -4.24 23.04
C ARG A 75 7.02 -4.76 22.87
N ALA A 76 7.34 -5.90 23.48
CA ALA A 76 8.66 -6.53 23.34
C ALA A 76 8.97 -6.95 21.90
N ALA A 77 7.99 -7.48 21.17
CA ALA A 77 8.15 -7.86 19.76
C ALA A 77 8.44 -6.65 18.86
N VAL A 78 7.71 -5.54 19.04
CA VAL A 78 7.97 -4.29 18.30
C VAL A 78 9.32 -3.68 18.72
N TYR A 79 9.70 -3.76 20.00
CA TYR A 79 11.00 -3.29 20.47
C TYR A 79 12.18 -4.13 19.92
N ARG A 80 11.95 -5.43 19.67
CA ARG A 80 12.92 -6.30 18.98
C ARG A 80 13.08 -5.90 17.53
N TYR A 81 12.01 -5.47 16.87
CA TYR A 81 12.08 -4.90 15.53
C TYR A 81 12.93 -3.63 15.54
N ASN A 82 12.63 -2.71 16.46
CA ASN A 82 13.31 -1.44 16.58
C ASN A 82 13.47 -1.04 18.05
N GLN A 83 14.72 -0.84 18.45
CA GLN A 83 15.14 -0.65 19.84
C GLN A 83 14.83 0.75 20.41
N SER A 84 13.72 1.37 19.99
CA SER A 84 13.27 2.70 20.38
C SER A 84 11.90 2.62 21.05
N SER A 85 11.80 3.09 22.30
CA SER A 85 10.53 3.11 23.04
C SER A 85 9.51 4.04 22.40
N SER A 86 9.93 5.20 21.90
CA SER A 86 9.04 6.13 21.18
C SER A 86 8.51 5.55 19.87
N TYR A 87 9.32 4.73 19.18
CA TYR A 87 8.87 3.98 18.00
C TYR A 87 7.82 2.93 18.38
N VAL A 88 8.05 2.18 19.46
CA VAL A 88 7.09 1.19 19.97
C VAL A 88 5.76 1.87 20.32
N ASP A 89 5.80 2.99 21.02
CA ASP A 89 4.59 3.76 21.39
C ASP A 89 3.83 4.25 20.16
N LEU A 90 4.54 4.76 19.17
CA LEU A 90 3.96 5.20 17.90
C LEU A 90 3.28 4.04 17.15
N VAL A 91 3.99 2.92 16.96
CA VAL A 91 3.48 1.76 16.22
C VAL A 91 2.24 1.17 16.90
N LEU A 92 2.22 1.12 18.23
CA LEU A 92 1.07 0.59 18.96
C LEU A 92 -0.11 1.55 18.97
N ALA A 93 0.12 2.86 19.00
CA ALA A 93 -0.92 3.85 18.81
C ALA A 93 -1.55 3.76 17.40
N LEU A 94 -0.71 3.63 16.36
CA LEU A 94 -1.14 3.41 14.97
C LEU A 94 -1.95 2.12 14.83
N ALA A 95 -1.45 1.01 15.39
CA ALA A 95 -2.14 -0.29 15.36
C ALA A 95 -3.51 -0.25 16.07
N ALA A 96 -3.61 0.47 17.19
CA ALA A 96 -4.87 0.67 17.89
C ALA A 96 -5.86 1.51 17.06
N ALA A 97 -5.39 2.59 16.41
CA ALA A 97 -6.22 3.41 15.53
C ALA A 97 -6.78 2.58 14.35
N TYR A 98 -5.93 1.80 13.68
CA TYR A 98 -6.37 0.93 12.58
C TYR A 98 -7.38 -0.12 13.03
N ARG A 99 -7.19 -0.73 14.20
CA ARG A 99 -8.12 -1.73 14.75
C ARG A 99 -9.51 -1.17 15.03
N ASN A 100 -9.57 0.10 15.44
CA ASN A 100 -10.81 0.76 15.83
C ASN A 100 -11.43 1.57 14.69
N GLY A 101 -10.91 1.47 13.47
CA GLY A 101 -11.42 2.18 12.28
C GLY A 101 -11.19 3.70 12.29
N GLY A 102 -10.30 4.20 13.14
CA GLY A 102 -9.90 5.62 13.17
C GLY A 102 -8.74 5.92 12.23
N GLU A 103 -8.66 7.15 11.72
CA GLU A 103 -7.44 7.62 11.06
C GLU A 103 -6.37 7.95 12.12
N PRO A 104 -5.12 7.50 11.95
CA PRO A 104 -4.07 7.85 12.91
C PRO A 104 -3.77 9.35 12.87
N THR A 105 -3.91 10.03 14.01
CA THR A 105 -3.75 11.49 14.14
C THR A 105 -2.39 11.92 14.68
N GLY A 106 -1.42 11.01 14.77
CA GLY A 106 -0.07 11.28 15.29
C GLY A 106 0.97 11.55 14.19
N PRO A 107 2.10 12.20 14.53
CA PRO A 107 3.22 12.35 13.60
C PRO A 107 3.71 10.97 13.17
N ILE A 108 3.59 10.65 11.88
CA ILE A 108 4.22 9.50 11.25
C ILE A 108 5.73 9.78 11.17
N VAL A 109 6.42 9.55 12.28
CA VAL A 109 7.89 9.54 12.32
C VAL A 109 8.34 8.37 11.45
N ALA A 110 9.20 8.64 10.46
CA ALA A 110 9.81 7.59 9.65
C ALA A 110 10.41 6.51 10.57
N ALA A 111 10.15 5.25 10.25
CA ALA A 111 10.67 4.11 11.01
C ALA A 111 12.20 4.15 11.03
N GLY A 112 12.75 4.73 12.10
CA GLY A 112 14.18 4.95 12.23
C GLY A 112 14.86 3.72 12.79
N ARG A 113 15.52 2.95 11.91
CA ARG A 113 16.46 1.83 12.13
C ARG A 113 15.90 0.51 11.53
N PRO A 114 16.72 -0.21 10.72
CA PRO A 114 16.31 -1.49 10.14
C PRO A 114 15.92 -2.51 11.21
N PRO A 115 15.07 -3.50 10.86
CA PRO A 115 14.79 -4.66 11.69
C PRO A 115 16.11 -5.29 12.08
N LYS A 116 16.20 -5.70 13.34
CA LYS A 116 17.38 -6.42 13.78
C LYS A 116 17.51 -7.76 13.04
N PRO A 117 18.74 -8.28 12.90
CA PRO A 117 18.95 -9.68 12.61
C PRO A 117 18.20 -10.54 13.64
N LEU A 118 17.59 -11.62 13.19
CA LEU A 118 17.07 -12.64 14.09
C LEU A 118 18.25 -13.49 14.56
N ASP A 119 18.50 -13.49 15.87
CA ASP A 119 19.55 -14.32 16.45
C ASP A 119 19.08 -15.79 16.51
N GLY A 120 19.65 -16.66 15.67
CA GLY A 120 19.46 -18.13 15.70
C GLY A 120 18.36 -18.71 14.81
N ASP A 121 18.46 -20.02 14.52
CA ASP A 121 17.50 -20.80 13.73
C ASP A 121 16.08 -20.68 14.28
N LEU A 122 15.17 -20.14 13.48
CA LEU A 122 13.80 -19.89 13.87
C LEU A 122 12.93 -21.14 13.69
N PRO A 123 12.04 -21.45 14.64
CA PRO A 123 10.93 -22.36 14.36
C PRO A 123 9.99 -21.71 13.32
N PRO A 124 9.34 -22.50 12.43
CA PRO A 124 8.42 -21.96 11.45
C PRO A 124 7.28 -21.21 12.13
N ALA A 125 7.05 -19.96 11.71
CA ALA A 125 5.88 -19.19 12.13
C ALA A 125 4.61 -19.91 11.66
N THR A 126 3.89 -20.56 12.57
CA THR A 126 2.55 -21.10 12.30
C THR A 126 1.57 -19.94 12.26
N VAL A 127 1.44 -19.27 11.12
CA VAL A 127 0.31 -18.37 10.89
C VAL A 127 -0.91 -19.25 10.65
N GLY A 128 -1.72 -19.44 11.69
CA GLY A 128 -3.09 -19.88 11.52
C GLY A 128 -3.82 -18.84 10.68
N ARG A 129 -4.35 -19.27 9.53
CA ARG A 129 -5.28 -18.51 8.70
C ARG A 129 -6.34 -17.87 9.62
N PRO A 130 -6.52 -16.54 9.64
CA PRO A 130 -7.62 -15.93 10.36
C PRO A 130 -8.95 -16.48 9.80
N PRO A 131 -9.95 -16.78 10.64
CA PRO A 131 -11.23 -17.24 10.14
C PRO A 131 -11.81 -16.16 9.21
N ALA A 132 -12.21 -16.57 8.01
CA ALA A 132 -12.98 -15.73 7.12
C ALA A 132 -14.21 -15.23 7.87
N ALA A 133 -14.49 -13.92 7.81
CA ALA A 133 -15.71 -13.36 8.34
C ALA A 133 -16.91 -14.02 7.64
N GLU A 134 -17.59 -14.93 8.33
CA GLU A 134 -18.89 -15.43 7.90
C GLU A 134 -19.96 -14.34 8.10
N PRO A 135 -20.85 -14.10 7.12
CA PRO A 135 -22.12 -13.43 7.37
C PRO A 135 -23.02 -14.36 8.19
N GLY A 136 -23.45 -13.90 9.36
CA GLY A 136 -24.35 -14.63 10.25
C GLY A 136 -25.65 -15.06 9.59
N ALA A 137 -26.00 -16.32 9.79
CA ALA A 137 -27.26 -16.93 9.40
C ALA A 137 -28.38 -16.67 10.44
N SER A 138 -29.61 -16.53 9.95
CA SER A 138 -30.88 -16.71 10.68
C SER A 138 -31.95 -16.96 9.62
N SER A 139 -32.82 -17.98 9.60
CA SER A 139 -33.11 -19.11 10.49
C SER A 139 -33.97 -20.14 9.72
N SER A 140 -33.76 -21.43 10.01
CA SER A 140 -34.44 -22.68 9.59
C SER A 140 -35.95 -22.75 9.99
N PRO A 141 -36.73 -23.87 9.86
CA PRO A 141 -36.44 -25.25 9.36
C PRO A 141 -37.55 -25.89 8.46
N SER A 142 -37.38 -27.07 7.84
CA SER A 142 -37.75 -28.41 8.37
C SER A 142 -37.97 -29.32 7.13
N THR A 143 -37.65 -30.61 6.99
CA THR A 143 -37.23 -31.75 7.83
C THR A 143 -36.53 -32.76 6.89
N GLY A 144 -35.44 -33.43 7.29
CA GLY A 144 -35.48 -34.79 7.86
C GLY A 144 -34.82 -35.79 6.89
N ARG A 145 -33.54 -36.14 7.06
CA ARG A 145 -32.99 -37.22 7.92
C ARG A 145 -32.84 -38.55 7.15
N GLY A 146 -31.59 -39.01 7.02
CA GLY A 146 -31.27 -40.44 6.82
C GLY A 146 -30.18 -40.76 5.80
N SER A 147 -28.92 -40.78 6.25
CA SER A 147 -27.80 -41.57 5.67
C SER A 147 -27.78 -42.96 6.34
N PRO A 148 -26.90 -43.94 6.03
CA PRO A 148 -26.04 -44.19 4.85
C PRO A 148 -26.03 -45.71 4.44
N SER A 149 -24.94 -46.15 3.79
CA SER A 149 -24.48 -47.52 3.46
C SER A 149 -25.01 -48.11 2.16
N GLY A 150 -24.19 -48.69 1.27
CA GLY A 150 -22.84 -49.23 1.38
C GLY A 150 -22.84 -50.62 0.71
N GLY A 151 -21.83 -50.94 -0.10
CA GLY A 151 -21.62 -52.31 -0.60
C GLY A 151 -21.34 -52.43 -2.09
N SER A 152 -20.06 -52.67 -2.40
CA SER A 152 -19.55 -53.27 -3.66
C SER A 152 -19.54 -54.81 -3.51
N PRO A 153 -19.01 -55.59 -4.47
CA PRO A 153 -19.69 -56.28 -5.56
C PRO A 153 -19.62 -57.82 -5.43
N SER A 154 -20.04 -58.55 -6.48
CA SER A 154 -19.52 -59.86 -6.96
C SER A 154 -20.53 -60.99 -7.20
N ASP A 155 -20.17 -61.71 -8.28
CA ASP A 155 -20.41 -63.10 -8.66
C ASP A 155 -21.74 -63.47 -9.34
N SER A 156 -21.71 -63.75 -10.66
CA SER A 156 -21.36 -65.05 -11.27
C SER A 156 -22.29 -66.18 -10.86
N SER A 157 -23.14 -66.63 -11.80
CA SER A 157 -23.12 -68.01 -12.34
C SER A 157 -24.29 -68.25 -13.28
N SER A 158 -23.96 -68.73 -14.47
CA SER A 158 -24.86 -69.42 -15.41
C SER A 158 -25.26 -70.80 -14.84
N PRO A 159 -26.35 -71.42 -15.32
CA PRO A 159 -26.08 -72.50 -16.28
C PRO A 159 -27.09 -72.65 -17.42
N THR A 160 -26.52 -73.27 -18.44
CA THR A 160 -26.94 -73.85 -19.72
C THR A 160 -28.11 -74.86 -19.65
N GLY A 161 -28.92 -74.95 -20.72
CA GLY A 161 -29.68 -76.18 -21.05
C GLY A 161 -30.94 -76.02 -21.92
N SER A 162 -30.79 -76.10 -23.25
CA SER A 162 -31.83 -76.29 -24.31
C SER A 162 -32.37 -77.76 -24.32
N PRO A 163 -33.31 -78.28 -25.17
CA PRO A 163 -33.88 -77.73 -26.44
C PRO A 163 -35.37 -78.08 -26.83
N GLY A 164 -35.84 -77.50 -27.95
CA GLY A 164 -36.91 -78.00 -28.85
C GLY A 164 -38.32 -77.42 -28.60
N LYS A 165 -39.17 -77.05 -29.58
CA LYS A 165 -39.32 -77.29 -31.03
C LYS A 165 -40.29 -76.19 -31.59
N PRO A 166 -40.65 -76.12 -32.90
CA PRO A 166 -40.86 -74.86 -33.61
C PRO A 166 -42.35 -74.51 -33.79
N SER A 167 -42.66 -73.22 -33.96
CA SER A 167 -43.84 -72.87 -34.74
C SER A 167 -43.68 -71.52 -35.43
N THR A 168 -43.95 -71.56 -36.71
CA THR A 168 -43.93 -70.55 -37.76
C THR A 168 -44.83 -69.34 -37.46
N SER A 169 -44.33 -68.12 -37.66
CA SER A 169 -45.17 -66.94 -37.94
C SER A 169 -44.33 -65.83 -38.59
N PRO A 170 -44.88 -65.06 -39.56
CA PRO A 170 -44.12 -64.44 -40.65
C PRO A 170 -43.47 -63.10 -40.29
N SER A 171 -42.47 -62.74 -41.09
CA SER A 171 -41.68 -61.51 -41.04
C SER A 171 -42.53 -60.24 -41.09
N PRO A 172 -42.35 -59.27 -40.17
CA PRO A 172 -42.83 -57.91 -40.37
C PRO A 172 -41.89 -57.12 -41.32
N PRO A 173 -42.39 -56.07 -42.00
CA PRO A 173 -41.66 -55.34 -43.02
C PRO A 173 -40.56 -54.42 -42.46
N SER A 174 -39.58 -54.17 -43.33
CA SER A 174 -38.43 -53.24 -43.20
C SER A 174 -38.80 -51.86 -42.61
N PRO A 175 -37.93 -51.25 -41.78
CA PRO A 175 -38.23 -50.00 -41.08
C PRO A 175 -38.32 -48.80 -42.03
N SER A 176 -39.28 -47.91 -41.76
CA SER A 176 -39.36 -46.56 -42.34
C SER A 176 -38.11 -45.74 -41.98
N PRO A 177 -37.65 -44.84 -42.86
CA PRO A 177 -36.53 -43.94 -42.57
C PRO A 177 -36.86 -43.00 -41.39
N PRO A 178 -35.87 -42.60 -40.58
CA PRO A 178 -36.10 -41.66 -39.49
C PRO A 178 -36.53 -40.29 -40.02
N SER A 179 -37.54 -39.72 -39.39
CA SER A 179 -37.95 -38.33 -39.57
C SER A 179 -36.81 -37.38 -39.18
N PRO A 180 -36.51 -36.31 -39.93
CA PRO A 180 -35.45 -35.37 -39.57
C PRO A 180 -35.80 -34.69 -38.24
N THR A 181 -34.90 -34.80 -37.26
CA THR A 181 -34.95 -34.05 -36.02
C THR A 181 -34.97 -32.55 -36.34
N PRO A 182 -35.91 -31.75 -35.79
CA PRO A 182 -35.87 -30.31 -35.98
C PRO A 182 -34.51 -29.75 -35.49
N PRO A 183 -33.90 -28.80 -36.21
CA PRO A 183 -32.64 -28.22 -35.79
C PRO A 183 -32.79 -27.61 -34.40
N SER A 184 -31.85 -27.93 -33.51
CA SER A 184 -31.72 -27.25 -32.22
C SER A 184 -31.68 -25.73 -32.46
N PRO A 185 -32.46 -24.92 -31.73
CA PRO A 185 -32.42 -23.47 -31.90
C PRO A 185 -30.98 -23.00 -31.67
N THR A 186 -30.42 -22.31 -32.66
CA THR A 186 -29.13 -21.64 -32.55
C THR A 186 -29.22 -20.68 -31.36
N PRO A 187 -28.26 -20.70 -30.41
CA PRO A 187 -28.20 -19.71 -29.34
C PRO A 187 -28.31 -18.31 -29.92
N PRO A 188 -29.11 -17.40 -29.32
CA PRO A 188 -29.17 -16.02 -29.80
C PRO A 188 -27.76 -15.44 -29.82
N SER A 189 -27.39 -14.82 -30.93
CA SER A 189 -26.13 -14.09 -31.09
C SER A 189 -25.96 -13.13 -29.91
N PRO A 190 -24.79 -13.08 -29.23
CA PRO A 190 -24.61 -12.17 -28.10
C PRO A 190 -24.85 -10.73 -28.57
N THR A 191 -25.79 -10.04 -27.91
CA THR A 191 -26.02 -8.60 -28.10
C THR A 191 -24.68 -7.88 -27.93
N PRO A 192 -24.29 -6.98 -28.85
CA PRO A 192 -23.03 -6.26 -28.72
C PRO A 192 -23.00 -5.48 -27.40
N SER A 193 -21.96 -5.71 -26.60
CA SER A 193 -21.73 -4.97 -25.36
C SER A 193 -21.64 -3.47 -25.68
N PRO A 194 -22.27 -2.58 -24.90
CA PRO A 194 -22.18 -1.14 -25.15
C PRO A 194 -20.72 -0.69 -25.11
N THR A 195 -20.32 0.10 -26.10
CA THR A 195 -18.99 0.73 -26.14
C THR A 195 -18.83 1.63 -24.92
N PRO A 196 -17.77 1.44 -24.10
CA PRO A 196 -17.56 2.25 -22.90
C PRO A 196 -17.30 3.72 -23.27
N SER A 197 -17.94 4.65 -22.55
CA SER A 197 -17.68 6.09 -22.67
C SER A 197 -16.32 6.48 -22.05
N PRO A 198 -15.64 7.51 -22.56
CA PRO A 198 -14.39 8.00 -21.97
C PRO A 198 -14.61 8.51 -20.54
N PRO A 199 -13.60 8.40 -19.67
CA PRO A 199 -13.68 8.95 -18.33
C PRO A 199 -13.73 10.49 -18.37
N THR A 200 -14.20 11.11 -17.30
CA THR A 200 -14.06 12.56 -17.07
C THR A 200 -13.38 12.83 -15.73
N VAL A 201 -12.67 13.97 -15.63
CA VAL A 201 -12.06 14.45 -14.39
C VAL A 201 -12.67 15.82 -14.07
N VAL A 202 -13.38 15.91 -12.96
CA VAL A 202 -14.05 17.14 -12.50
C VAL A 202 -13.23 17.85 -11.44
N ALA A 203 -12.71 17.10 -10.46
CA ALA A 203 -11.94 17.67 -9.35
C ALA A 203 -10.96 16.67 -8.75
N LEU A 204 -9.90 17.20 -8.14
CA LEU A 204 -8.95 16.46 -7.32
C LEU A 204 -8.98 17.02 -5.90
N SER A 205 -8.96 16.15 -4.90
CA SER A 205 -8.96 16.56 -3.49
C SER A 205 -8.09 15.62 -2.63
N PRO A 206 -7.02 16.13 -2.00
CA PRO A 206 -6.44 17.45 -2.23
C PRO A 206 -5.86 17.58 -3.66
N ASP A 207 -5.74 18.82 -4.14
CA ASP A 207 -5.11 19.19 -5.42
C ASP A 207 -3.61 19.53 -5.27
N ALA A 208 -3.09 19.46 -4.05
CA ALA A 208 -1.67 19.62 -3.76
C ALA A 208 -1.23 18.71 -2.61
N GLY A 209 0.07 18.42 -2.57
CA GLY A 209 0.66 17.67 -1.47
C GLY A 209 2.18 17.62 -1.54
N PRO A 210 2.84 17.11 -0.48
CA PRO A 210 4.29 17.12 -0.38
C PRO A 210 4.96 16.24 -1.45
N THR A 211 6.14 16.68 -1.90
CA THR A 211 7.14 15.82 -2.52
C THR A 211 7.64 14.76 -1.52
N GLY A 212 8.10 13.61 -2.01
CA GLY A 212 8.67 12.57 -1.17
C GLY A 212 7.88 11.24 -1.11
N PRO A 213 8.46 10.24 -0.42
CA PRO A 213 8.10 8.83 -0.61
C PRO A 213 6.76 8.43 0.00
N THR A 214 6.21 9.23 0.92
CA THR A 214 4.96 8.90 1.62
C THR A 214 3.73 8.96 0.71
N GLY A 215 3.81 9.72 -0.39
CA GLY A 215 2.68 9.97 -1.29
C GLY A 215 1.53 10.71 -0.60
N THR A 216 0.54 11.15 -1.38
CA THR A 216 -0.68 11.79 -0.86
C THR A 216 -1.91 11.04 -1.32
N LYS A 217 -2.85 10.76 -0.42
CA LYS A 217 -4.15 10.15 -0.78
C LYS A 217 -5.00 11.20 -1.51
N VAL A 218 -5.14 11.06 -2.82
CA VAL A 218 -5.90 11.97 -3.68
C VAL A 218 -7.20 11.30 -4.11
N THR A 219 -8.31 12.00 -3.93
CA THR A 219 -9.60 11.65 -4.49
C THR A 219 -9.80 12.39 -5.81
N ILE A 220 -9.98 11.65 -6.90
CA ILE A 220 -10.37 12.16 -8.21
C ILE A 220 -11.87 11.92 -8.38
N SER A 221 -12.63 12.99 -8.59
CA SER A 221 -14.09 12.96 -8.82
C SER A 221 -14.37 13.15 -10.31
N GLY A 222 -15.34 12.39 -10.86
CA GLY A 222 -15.63 12.42 -12.29
C GLY A 222 -16.68 11.40 -12.72
N SER A 223 -16.52 10.82 -13.91
CA SER A 223 -17.35 9.72 -14.44
C SER A 223 -16.50 8.71 -15.21
N GLY A 224 -16.98 7.47 -15.39
CA GLY A 224 -16.24 6.43 -16.10
C GLY A 224 -14.99 5.93 -15.37
N LEU A 225 -14.93 6.14 -14.04
CA LEU A 225 -13.71 5.95 -13.24
C LEU A 225 -13.54 4.52 -12.69
N ARG A 226 -14.56 3.66 -12.81
CA ARG A 226 -14.61 2.36 -12.11
C ARG A 226 -13.47 1.39 -12.48
N LYS A 227 -12.97 1.46 -13.71
CA LYS A 227 -11.85 0.67 -14.22
C LYS A 227 -10.75 1.57 -14.78
N ALA A 228 -10.68 2.81 -14.28
CA ALA A 228 -9.69 3.77 -14.73
C ALA A 228 -8.43 3.72 -13.86
N ASN A 229 -7.29 4.01 -14.47
CA ASN A 229 -6.01 4.20 -13.81
C ASN A 229 -5.61 5.67 -13.92
N ALA A 230 -4.97 6.21 -12.88
CA ALA A 230 -4.46 7.58 -12.89
C ALA A 230 -2.93 7.61 -12.97
N SER A 231 -2.40 8.68 -13.53
CA SER A 231 -0.98 9.00 -13.53
C SER A 231 -0.78 10.50 -13.31
N PHE A 232 0.30 10.87 -12.63
CA PHE A 232 0.62 12.24 -12.25
C PHE A 232 1.95 12.59 -12.90
N GLY A 233 1.95 13.54 -13.83
CA GLY A 233 3.15 13.89 -14.60
C GLY A 233 3.75 12.72 -15.38
N GLY A 234 2.90 11.76 -15.79
CA GLY A 234 3.32 10.53 -16.48
C GLY A 234 3.70 9.37 -15.56
N VAL A 235 3.84 9.58 -14.25
CA VAL A 235 4.14 8.51 -13.29
C VAL A 235 2.83 7.83 -12.85
N PRO A 236 2.67 6.50 -12.99
CA PRO A 236 1.48 5.80 -12.54
C PRO A 236 1.21 5.97 -11.05
N ALA A 237 -0.06 6.19 -10.69
CA ALA A 237 -0.49 6.27 -9.29
C ALA A 237 -1.12 4.96 -8.83
N ALA A 238 -0.89 4.58 -7.57
CA ALA A 238 -1.47 3.37 -7.00
C ALA A 238 -2.96 3.61 -6.67
N THR A 239 -3.84 2.84 -7.33
CA THR A 239 -5.28 2.86 -7.05
C THR A 239 -5.58 2.21 -5.70
N ARG A 240 -6.27 2.94 -4.81
CA ARG A 240 -6.75 2.42 -3.52
C ARG A 240 -8.20 1.97 -3.60
N SER A 241 -9.05 2.71 -4.31
CA SER A 241 -10.42 2.34 -4.58
C SER A 241 -10.96 3.04 -5.81
N ALA A 242 -11.88 2.37 -6.52
CA ALA A 242 -12.50 2.91 -7.73
C ALA A 242 -14.00 2.62 -7.76
N SER A 243 -14.76 3.64 -8.10
CA SER A 243 -16.19 3.60 -8.41
C SER A 243 -16.41 4.41 -9.69
N ASP A 244 -17.62 4.42 -10.24
CA ASP A 244 -17.84 5.16 -11.48
C ASP A 244 -17.65 6.68 -11.35
N GLY A 245 -18.01 7.25 -10.19
CA GLY A 245 -17.90 8.68 -9.92
C GLY A 245 -16.65 9.12 -9.14
N ARG A 246 -15.85 8.19 -8.63
CA ARG A 246 -14.74 8.47 -7.72
C ARG A 246 -13.61 7.46 -7.87
N LEU A 247 -12.39 7.96 -7.99
CA LEU A 247 -11.14 7.19 -8.00
C LEU A 247 -10.22 7.72 -6.90
N VAL A 248 -9.91 6.90 -5.90
CA VAL A 248 -8.96 7.23 -4.83
C VAL A 248 -7.62 6.59 -5.15
N VAL A 249 -6.58 7.41 -5.23
CA VAL A 249 -5.23 7.01 -5.61
C VAL A 249 -4.22 7.59 -4.62
N THR A 250 -3.03 6.99 -4.57
CA THR A 250 -1.87 7.58 -3.89
C THR A 250 -1.03 8.31 -4.94
N ALA A 251 -0.88 9.63 -4.81
CA ALA A 251 0.02 10.42 -5.65
C ALA A 251 1.44 9.83 -5.54
N PRO A 252 2.10 9.55 -6.68
CA PRO A 252 3.40 8.90 -6.70
C PRO A 252 4.50 9.77 -6.09
N ASN A 253 5.61 9.14 -5.69
CA ASN A 253 6.78 9.88 -5.25
C ASN A 253 7.31 10.77 -6.38
N ARG A 254 7.69 11.99 -6.03
CA ARG A 254 8.38 12.92 -6.92
C ARG A 254 9.32 13.79 -6.09
N ASP A 255 10.53 13.98 -6.59
CA ASP A 255 11.57 14.75 -5.90
C ASP A 255 11.56 16.24 -6.27
N ARG A 256 10.77 16.62 -7.29
CA ARG A 256 10.64 18.00 -7.78
C ARG A 256 9.27 18.59 -7.48
N VAL A 257 9.29 19.83 -7.03
CA VAL A 257 8.10 20.65 -6.82
C VAL A 257 7.44 21.05 -8.14
N GLY A 258 6.24 21.63 -8.05
CA GLY A 258 5.53 22.21 -9.17
C GLY A 258 4.32 21.41 -9.63
N GLN A 259 3.57 22.02 -10.54
CA GLN A 259 2.36 21.46 -11.12
C GLN A 259 2.66 20.30 -12.07
N VAL A 260 1.76 19.32 -12.08
CA VAL A 260 1.75 18.21 -13.02
C VAL A 260 0.36 18.00 -13.59
N ALA A 261 0.29 17.52 -14.82
CA ALA A 261 -0.94 17.03 -15.40
C ALA A 261 -1.34 15.70 -14.73
N VAL A 262 -2.63 15.51 -14.49
CA VAL A 262 -3.18 14.23 -14.04
C VAL A 262 -3.95 13.59 -15.18
N LYS A 263 -3.50 12.42 -15.62
CA LYS A 263 -4.09 11.66 -16.72
C LYS A 263 -4.81 10.44 -16.18
N VAL A 264 -6.09 10.31 -16.51
CA VAL A 264 -6.96 9.20 -16.11
C VAL A 264 -7.36 8.41 -17.35
N THR A 265 -6.94 7.15 -17.40
CA THR A 265 -7.16 6.25 -18.55
C THR A 265 -8.10 5.14 -18.15
N GLY A 266 -9.25 5.04 -18.82
CA GLY A 266 -10.25 3.99 -18.63
C GLY A 266 -10.59 3.26 -19.93
N PRO A 267 -11.51 2.29 -19.88
CA PRO A 267 -11.85 1.45 -21.04
C PRO A 267 -12.37 2.23 -22.25
N GLY A 268 -13.01 3.39 -22.03
CA GLY A 268 -13.56 4.23 -23.08
C GLY A 268 -12.65 5.35 -23.57
N GLY A 269 -11.42 5.47 -23.04
CA GLY A 269 -10.48 6.51 -23.45
C GLY A 269 -9.72 7.15 -22.28
N THR A 270 -9.22 8.36 -22.49
CA THR A 270 -8.41 9.10 -21.52
C THR A 270 -8.97 10.51 -21.29
N ALA A 271 -9.04 10.94 -20.03
CA ALA A 271 -9.17 12.33 -19.64
C ALA A 271 -7.87 12.87 -19.05
N THR A 272 -7.58 14.14 -19.29
CA THR A 272 -6.41 14.84 -18.74
C THR A 272 -6.88 16.10 -18.03
N ALA A 273 -6.37 16.31 -16.81
CA ALA A 273 -6.46 17.56 -16.09
C ALA A 273 -5.08 18.22 -16.08
N ASP A 274 -4.86 19.19 -16.97
CA ASP A 274 -3.60 19.94 -17.04
C ASP A 274 -3.41 20.77 -15.76
N GLY A 275 -2.24 20.64 -15.14
CA GLY A 275 -1.97 21.26 -13.83
C GLY A 275 -2.87 20.76 -12.69
N GLY A 276 -3.52 19.60 -12.84
CA GLY A 276 -4.49 19.08 -11.88
C GLY A 276 -3.93 18.71 -10.50
N TYR A 277 -2.60 18.66 -10.33
CA TYR A 277 -1.99 18.43 -9.03
C TYR A 277 -0.67 19.18 -8.85
N THR A 278 -0.41 19.71 -7.66
CA THR A 278 0.83 20.43 -7.33
C THR A 278 1.67 19.70 -6.27
N TYR A 279 2.93 19.41 -6.60
CA TYR A 279 3.90 18.93 -5.62
C TYR A 279 4.54 20.09 -4.87
N LEU A 280 4.47 20.06 -3.54
CA LEU A 280 4.96 21.10 -2.65
C LEU A 280 6.29 20.68 -1.99
N PRO A 281 7.18 21.62 -1.64
CA PRO A 281 8.29 21.31 -0.73
C PRO A 281 7.73 20.95 0.65
N ALA A 282 8.42 20.10 1.39
CA ALA A 282 7.95 19.66 2.70
C ALA A 282 9.09 19.68 3.72
N ILE A 283 8.84 20.31 4.88
CA ILE A 283 9.75 20.28 6.01
C ILE A 283 9.40 19.07 6.87
N THR A 284 10.37 18.19 7.11
CA THR A 284 10.20 16.98 7.94
C THR A 284 10.74 17.17 9.35
N SER A 285 11.80 17.96 9.52
CA SER A 285 12.32 18.35 10.84
C SER A 285 13.16 19.62 10.78
N ILE A 286 13.36 20.26 11.93
CA ILE A 286 14.24 21.41 12.09
C ILE A 286 15.18 21.19 13.28
N ASP A 287 16.41 21.68 13.17
CA ASP A 287 17.43 21.59 14.22
C ASP A 287 18.25 22.88 14.32
N PRO A 288 18.22 23.59 15.47
CA PRO A 288 17.40 23.32 16.65
C PRO A 288 15.95 23.85 16.48
N GLU A 289 14.98 23.20 17.14
CA GLU A 289 13.57 23.68 17.20
C GLU A 289 13.41 25.00 18.00
N SER A 290 14.41 25.33 18.83
CA SER A 290 14.51 26.61 19.51
C SER A 290 15.89 27.21 19.33
N VAL A 291 15.93 28.43 18.82
CA VAL A 291 17.15 29.08 18.38
C VAL A 291 17.21 30.51 18.91
N ARG A 292 18.41 30.99 19.20
CA ARG A 292 18.64 32.40 19.52
C ARG A 292 18.66 33.21 18.22
N ARG A 293 18.34 34.48 18.31
CA ARG A 293 18.57 35.45 17.22
C ARG A 293 20.05 35.41 16.78
N GLY A 294 20.29 35.43 15.47
CA GLY A 294 21.62 35.24 14.87
C GLY A 294 22.11 33.79 14.86
N GLY A 295 21.33 32.86 15.43
CA GLY A 295 21.64 31.43 15.43
C GLY A 295 21.29 30.76 14.10
N THR A 296 22.01 29.70 13.77
CA THR A 296 21.79 28.88 12.58
C THR A 296 20.78 27.78 12.86
N VAL A 297 19.88 27.55 11.89
CA VAL A 297 18.91 26.45 11.88
C VAL A 297 19.13 25.61 10.63
N THR A 298 19.14 24.30 10.80
CA THR A 298 19.10 23.31 9.73
C THR A 298 17.68 22.80 9.58
N VAL A 299 17.16 22.78 8.36
CA VAL A 299 15.83 22.32 7.97
C VAL A 299 16.01 21.08 7.13
N HIS A 300 15.41 19.97 7.53
CA HIS A 300 15.39 18.74 6.76
C HIS A 300 14.04 18.59 6.05
N GLY A 301 14.05 18.00 4.86
CA GLY A 301 12.84 17.90 4.07
C GLY A 301 13.03 17.36 2.66
N THR A 302 11.98 17.56 1.85
CA THR A 302 11.88 17.12 0.46
C THR A 302 11.48 18.28 -0.44
N GLY A 303 11.79 18.15 -1.74
CA GLY A 303 11.46 19.17 -2.74
C GLY A 303 12.28 20.45 -2.60
N PHE A 304 13.43 20.38 -1.93
CA PHE A 304 14.39 21.48 -1.86
C PHE A 304 15.33 21.43 -3.07
N GLY A 305 15.68 22.59 -3.60
CA GLY A 305 16.56 22.81 -4.75
C GLY A 305 17.41 24.07 -4.57
N GLU A 306 18.17 24.43 -5.60
CA GLU A 306 19.13 25.55 -5.54
C GLU A 306 18.43 26.90 -5.26
N ASP A 307 17.20 27.07 -5.75
CA ASP A 307 16.37 28.27 -5.57
C ASP A 307 15.46 28.20 -4.33
N SER A 308 15.68 27.22 -3.43
CA SER A 308 14.89 27.12 -2.21
C SER A 308 15.17 28.27 -1.26
N THR A 309 14.11 28.86 -0.74
CA THR A 309 14.14 29.90 0.29
C THR A 309 13.29 29.47 1.49
N VAL A 310 13.50 30.11 2.63
CA VAL A 310 12.60 29.96 3.78
C VAL A 310 12.03 31.31 4.19
N GLY A 311 10.78 31.29 4.64
CA GLY A 311 10.07 32.43 5.21
C GLY A 311 9.68 32.16 6.65
N LEU A 312 9.82 33.18 7.51
CA LEU A 312 9.33 33.18 8.87
C LEU A 312 8.14 34.13 9.01
N THR A 313 7.00 33.61 9.43
CA THR A 313 5.78 34.39 9.67
C THR A 313 5.42 34.33 11.14
N ASN A 314 5.28 35.48 11.79
CA ASN A 314 4.74 35.54 13.15
C ASN A 314 3.21 35.55 13.08
N PRO A 315 2.50 34.52 13.57
CA PRO A 315 1.04 34.47 13.54
C PRO A 315 0.37 35.55 14.40
N ASP A 316 1.07 36.08 15.42
CA ASP A 316 0.52 37.08 16.34
C ASP A 316 0.58 38.51 15.79
N THR A 317 1.46 38.77 14.81
CA THR A 317 1.68 40.12 14.25
C THR A 317 1.52 40.19 12.74
N ASP A 318 1.18 39.07 12.09
CA ASP A 318 1.09 38.89 10.63
C ASP A 318 2.31 39.43 9.86
N THR A 319 3.46 39.50 10.55
CA THR A 319 4.69 40.05 9.97
C THR A 319 5.46 38.91 9.32
N THR A 320 5.63 39.00 8.01
CA THR A 320 6.46 38.07 7.23
C THR A 320 7.85 38.67 7.06
N VAL A 321 8.86 37.99 7.59
CA VAL A 321 10.27 38.34 7.33
C VAL A 321 10.81 37.32 6.34
N THR A 322 11.06 37.78 5.11
CA THR A 322 11.63 36.95 4.05
C THR A 322 13.13 37.23 3.96
N ARG A 323 13.96 36.25 4.35
CA ARG A 323 15.21 35.84 3.67
C ARG A 323 16.07 34.95 4.56
N ALA A 324 16.18 33.68 4.18
CA ALA A 324 17.43 32.94 4.35
C ALA A 324 18.37 33.29 3.19
N THR A 325 19.62 33.58 3.49
CA THR A 325 20.67 33.95 2.51
C THR A 325 21.66 32.84 2.20
N ASP A 326 21.56 31.67 2.85
CA ASP A 326 22.50 30.58 2.61
C ASP A 326 21.88 29.37 1.93
N TYR A 327 22.59 28.95 0.88
CA TYR A 327 22.19 28.02 -0.16
C TYR A 327 21.83 26.63 0.37
N ALA A 328 20.78 26.08 -0.22
CA ALA A 328 20.43 24.67 -0.15
C ALA A 328 21.61 23.81 -0.63
N SER A 329 22.10 22.91 0.22
CA SER A 329 22.92 21.79 -0.26
C SER A 329 21.98 20.71 -0.81
N SER A 330 22.38 20.11 -1.94
CA SER A 330 21.63 19.25 -2.87
C SER A 330 21.05 17.93 -2.33
N LYS A 331 20.75 17.82 -1.03
CA LYS A 331 20.36 16.55 -0.37
C LYS A 331 19.28 16.70 0.72
N GLY A 332 18.22 17.47 0.47
CA GLY A 332 17.07 17.55 1.38
C GLY A 332 17.34 18.33 2.67
N THR A 333 18.30 19.26 2.64
CA THR A 333 18.64 20.12 3.77
C THR A 333 18.77 21.58 3.36
N LEU A 334 18.15 22.49 4.11
CA LEU A 334 18.36 23.95 4.01
C LEU A 334 18.97 24.45 5.31
N THR A 335 19.91 25.39 5.24
CA THR A 335 20.42 26.06 6.43
C THR A 335 20.13 27.55 6.34
N PHE A 336 19.72 28.15 7.44
CA PHE A 336 19.52 29.59 7.48
C PHE A 336 19.90 30.18 8.84
N VAL A 337 20.18 31.48 8.84
CA VAL A 337 20.44 32.25 10.06
C VAL A 337 19.19 33.02 10.43
N VAL A 338 18.77 32.90 11.68
CA VAL A 338 17.61 33.65 12.19
C VAL A 338 17.96 35.13 12.31
N PRO A 339 17.21 36.05 11.68
CA PRO A 339 17.51 37.48 11.74
C PRO A 339 17.55 38.05 13.16
N ASP A 340 18.49 38.95 13.42
CA ASP A 340 18.74 39.51 14.76
C ASP A 340 17.64 40.47 15.26
N ASP A 341 16.89 41.05 14.33
CA ASP A 341 15.83 42.02 14.57
C ASP A 341 14.49 41.39 14.95
N LEU A 342 14.37 40.06 14.81
CA LEU A 342 13.16 39.33 15.22
C LEU A 342 12.87 39.52 16.70
N ARG A 343 11.57 39.52 17.03
CA ARG A 343 11.13 39.47 18.42
C ARG A 343 11.19 38.02 18.91
N PRO A 344 11.52 37.76 20.18
CA PRO A 344 11.35 36.43 20.75
C PRO A 344 9.87 36.01 20.66
N GLY A 345 9.61 34.78 20.22
CA GLY A 345 8.27 34.29 19.95
C GLY A 345 8.26 33.00 19.15
N THR A 346 7.06 32.51 18.85
CA THR A 346 6.84 31.36 17.97
C THR A 346 6.57 31.85 16.56
N TYR A 347 7.26 31.30 15.58
CA TYR A 347 7.12 31.64 14.16
C TYR A 347 6.72 30.41 13.37
N GLN A 348 5.99 30.62 12.28
CA GLN A 348 5.74 29.62 11.25
C GLN A 348 6.83 29.72 10.19
N LEU A 349 7.58 28.65 10.03
CA LEU A 349 8.64 28.48 9.05
C LEU A 349 8.09 27.70 7.85
N ALA A 350 8.13 28.29 6.66
CA ALA A 350 7.77 27.61 5.42
C ALA A 350 8.93 27.67 4.42
N ALA A 351 9.11 26.59 3.65
CA ALA A 351 10.06 26.55 2.55
C ALA A 351 9.34 26.85 1.22
N THR A 352 9.99 27.63 0.35
CA THR A 352 9.50 27.96 -0.99
C THR A 352 10.54 27.54 -2.01
N THR A 353 10.15 26.76 -3.01
CA THR A 353 11.02 26.30 -4.11
C THR A 353 10.28 26.50 -5.43
N ASP A 354 10.93 27.05 -6.44
CA ASP A 354 10.33 27.38 -7.75
C ASP A 354 9.01 28.17 -7.64
N GLY A 355 8.90 29.06 -6.65
CA GLY A 355 7.69 29.85 -6.38
C GLY A 355 6.54 29.07 -5.70
N VAL A 356 6.75 27.80 -5.36
CA VAL A 356 5.78 26.95 -4.67
C VAL A 356 6.13 26.86 -3.18
N THR A 357 5.20 27.23 -2.30
CA THR A 357 5.40 27.23 -0.85
C THR A 357 4.79 25.99 -0.20
N GLY A 358 5.57 25.35 0.67
CA GLY A 358 5.17 24.18 1.44
C GLY A 358 4.33 24.51 2.67
N ALA A 359 3.84 23.47 3.34
CA ALA A 359 3.17 23.62 4.63
C ALA A 359 4.16 24.14 5.70
N PRO A 360 3.74 25.09 6.56
CA PRO A 360 4.61 25.63 7.59
C PRO A 360 4.82 24.67 8.76
N VAL A 361 5.96 24.80 9.43
CA VAL A 361 6.26 24.19 10.74
C VAL A 361 6.59 25.26 11.76
N SER A 362 6.36 25.00 13.04
CA SER A 362 6.62 25.98 14.10
C SER A 362 8.07 25.96 14.57
N ILE A 363 8.65 27.13 14.78
CA ILE A 363 9.99 27.33 15.36
C ILE A 363 9.96 28.39 16.46
N LYS A 364 10.73 28.20 17.52
CA LYS A 364 10.82 29.15 18.64
C LYS A 364 12.07 30.02 18.58
N VAL A 365 11.89 31.32 18.43
CA VAL A 365 12.96 32.31 18.49
C VAL A 365 13.11 32.83 19.92
N THR A 366 14.32 32.80 20.45
CA THR A 366 14.65 33.20 21.82
C THR A 366 15.53 34.45 21.86
N LYS A 367 15.62 35.08 23.03
CA LYS A 367 16.54 36.22 23.24
C LYS A 367 17.98 35.78 22.99
N ALA A 368 18.80 36.71 22.51
CA ALA A 368 20.24 36.53 22.41
C ALA A 368 20.84 36.21 23.78
#